data_AF-A0A0K0D5A4-F1
#
_entry.id   AF-A0A0K0D5A4-F1
#
_cell.length_a   1.000
_cell.length_b   1.000
_cell.length_c   1.000
_cell.angle_alpha   90.00
_cell.angle_beta   90.00
_cell.angle_gamma   90.00
#
_symmetry.space_group_name_H-M   'P 1'
#
loop_
_entity.id
_entity.type
_entity.pdbx_description
1 polymer ?
#
loop_
_entity_poly.entity_id
_entity_poly.type
_entity_poly.pdbx_seq_one_letter_code
_entity_poly.pdbx_strand_id
1 'polypeptide(L)'
;MSNLCGVNQKQLSEALYEIKRGTAASSRYMNNIWAGGDGPVKKFGLQHFALMKVLGKGSFGKVILVELKGKNEFYAMKCLKKDVILEDDDTECTYIERRVLILASQCPFLCQLFCSFQTNVRISYGTR
;
A
#
# COMPACT_ATOMS: atom_id res chain seq x y z
N MET A 1 -18.07 -12.65 -18.48
CA MET A 1 -16.73 -12.13 -18.85
C MET A 1 -15.84 -12.29 -17.63
N SER A 2 -14.94 -13.25 -17.66
CA SER A 2 -14.11 -13.68 -16.54
C SER A 2 -12.72 -13.06 -16.67
N ASN A 3 -12.32 -12.27 -15.69
CA ASN A 3 -10.93 -11.94 -15.37
C ASN A 3 -10.94 -11.43 -13.93
N LEU A 4 -10.39 -12.17 -12.96
CA LEU A 4 -9.89 -11.56 -11.73
C LEU A 4 -8.84 -12.46 -11.06
N CYS A 5 -7.62 -11.91 -10.98
CA CYS A 5 -6.55 -12.20 -10.02
C CYS A 5 -6.26 -13.67 -9.66
N GLY A 6 -5.59 -14.39 -10.57
CA GLY A 6 -4.94 -15.66 -10.22
C GLY A 6 -3.59 -15.47 -9.54
N VAL A 7 -3.57 -15.05 -8.27
CA VAL A 7 -2.37 -15.26 -7.43
C VAL A 7 -2.41 -16.70 -6.94
N ASN A 8 -1.34 -17.48 -7.15
CA ASN A 8 -1.26 -18.87 -6.73
C ASN A 8 -1.20 -18.95 -5.19
N GLN A 9 -2.37 -19.14 -4.59
CA GLN A 9 -2.62 -19.11 -3.15
C GLN A 9 -1.79 -20.15 -2.37
N LYS A 10 -1.42 -21.26 -3.03
CA LYS A 10 -0.61 -22.33 -2.43
C LYS A 10 0.86 -21.93 -2.28
N GLN A 11 1.46 -21.35 -3.31
CA GLN A 11 2.86 -20.88 -3.27
C GLN A 11 3.05 -19.72 -2.28
N LEU A 12 2.05 -18.86 -2.12
CA LEU A 12 2.07 -17.80 -1.13
C LEU A 12 1.98 -18.36 0.30
N SER A 13 1.18 -19.41 0.51
CA SER A 13 1.00 -20.02 1.83
C SER A 13 2.26 -20.72 2.36
N GLU A 14 3.02 -21.37 1.48
CA GLU A 14 4.28 -22.05 1.82
C GLU A 14 5.37 -21.06 2.21
N ALA A 15 5.49 -19.92 1.51
CA ALA A 15 6.44 -18.86 1.84
C ALA A 15 6.11 -18.12 3.15
N LEU A 16 4.82 -18.01 3.49
CA LEU A 16 4.35 -17.35 4.71
C LEU A 16 4.45 -18.24 5.97
N TYR A 17 4.44 -19.56 5.81
CA TYR A 17 4.54 -20.51 6.92
C TYR A 17 5.92 -20.46 7.60
N GLU A 18 6.98 -20.24 6.82
CA GLU A 18 8.36 -20.14 7.31
C GLU A 18 8.64 -18.87 8.14
N ILE A 19 7.79 -17.84 8.05
CA ILE A 19 8.04 -16.52 8.67
C ILE A 19 7.29 -16.36 10.00
N LYS A 20 6.30 -17.22 10.29
CA LYS A 20 5.32 -17.00 11.37
C LYS A 20 5.69 -17.63 12.72
N ARG A 21 6.91 -17.42 13.21
CA ARG A 21 7.25 -17.59 14.64
C ARG A 21 7.53 -16.23 15.28
N GLY A 22 6.50 -15.59 15.83
CA GLY A 22 6.64 -14.39 16.66
C GLY A 22 5.40 -13.48 16.71
N THR A 23 4.47 -13.75 17.63
CA THR A 23 3.19 -13.06 17.83
C THR A 23 3.18 -12.23 19.12
N ALA A 24 2.88 -10.91 19.06
CA ALA A 24 2.31 -10.07 20.14
C ALA A 24 2.14 -8.55 19.82
N ALA A 25 2.12 -8.10 18.55
CA ALA A 25 2.21 -6.67 18.21
C ALA A 25 0.88 -5.96 17.87
N SER A 26 -0.26 -6.66 17.89
CA SER A 26 -1.54 -6.17 17.32
C SER A 26 -2.13 -4.90 17.96
N SER A 27 -1.99 -4.73 19.28
CA SER A 27 -2.71 -3.64 19.98
C SER A 27 -1.93 -2.31 20.04
N ARG A 28 -0.59 -2.35 19.95
CA ARG A 28 0.25 -1.13 20.03
C ARG A 28 0.32 -0.35 18.71
N TYR A 29 0.08 -1.00 17.58
CA TYR A 29 0.27 -0.35 16.27
C TYR A 29 -0.89 0.57 15.88
N MET A 30 -2.13 0.24 16.29
CA MET A 30 -3.30 1.07 15.99
C MET A 30 -3.25 2.42 16.73
N ASN A 31 -2.68 2.47 17.93
CA ASN A 31 -2.52 3.72 18.68
C ASN A 31 -1.49 4.66 18.04
N ASN A 32 -0.40 4.14 17.47
CA ASN A 32 0.68 4.97 16.89
C ASN A 32 0.33 5.62 15.54
N ILE A 33 -0.79 5.24 14.91
CA ILE A 33 -1.23 5.83 13.62
C ILE A 33 -2.08 7.10 13.84
N TRP A 34 -2.71 7.27 15.01
CA TRP A 34 -3.53 8.45 15.33
C TRP A 34 -3.02 9.27 16.52
N ALA A 35 -2.46 8.64 17.55
CA ALA A 35 -1.73 9.31 18.60
C ALA A 35 -0.25 9.26 18.24
N GLY A 36 0.38 10.42 18.05
CA GLY A 36 1.81 10.50 17.85
C GLY A 36 2.53 9.72 18.94
N GLY A 37 3.07 8.55 18.61
CA GLY A 37 4.15 7.97 19.40
C GLY A 37 5.30 8.97 19.36
N ASP A 38 5.99 9.16 20.50
CA ASP A 38 7.08 10.12 20.71
C ASP A 38 8.33 9.82 19.85
N GLY A 39 8.15 9.82 18.53
CA GLY A 39 9.13 9.63 17.49
C GLY A 39 8.59 10.18 16.18
N PRO A 40 9.42 10.84 15.35
CA PRO A 40 8.93 11.53 14.17
C PRO A 40 8.27 10.56 13.19
N VAL A 41 7.00 10.80 12.86
CA VAL A 41 6.30 10.10 11.77
C VAL A 41 7.13 10.26 10.50
N LYS A 42 7.75 9.18 10.04
CA LYS A 42 8.63 9.21 8.87
C LYS A 42 7.81 9.53 7.63
N LYS A 43 7.95 10.76 7.12
CA LYS A 43 7.27 11.22 5.91
C LYS A 43 7.95 10.60 4.68
N PHE A 44 7.20 9.78 3.94
CA PHE A 44 7.64 9.25 2.65
C PHE A 44 7.19 10.15 1.50
N GLY A 45 7.87 10.01 0.37
CA GLY A 45 7.65 10.74 -0.86
C GLY A 45 8.39 10.06 -2.01
N LEU A 46 8.11 10.44 -3.25
CA LEU A 46 8.64 9.76 -4.45
C LEU A 46 10.16 9.63 -4.47
N GLN A 47 10.89 10.60 -3.92
CA GLN A 47 12.35 10.61 -3.90
C GLN A 47 12.97 9.42 -3.13
N HIS A 48 12.20 8.81 -2.22
CA HIS A 48 12.63 7.66 -1.43
C HIS A 48 12.55 6.33 -2.19
N PHE A 49 11.92 6.33 -3.36
CA PHE A 49 11.65 5.12 -4.13
C PHE A 49 12.35 5.14 -5.48
N ALA A 50 12.82 3.99 -5.93
CA ALA A 50 13.24 3.76 -7.31
C ALA A 50 12.08 3.12 -8.07
N LEU A 51 11.59 3.77 -9.13
CA LEU A 51 10.53 3.23 -9.99
C LEU A 51 11.13 2.15 -10.89
N MET A 52 10.60 0.94 -10.85
CA MET A 52 11.17 -0.19 -11.59
C MET A 52 10.29 -0.59 -12.78
N LYS A 53 9.12 -1.18 -12.52
CA LYS A 53 8.29 -1.81 -13.55
C LYS A 53 6.81 -1.50 -13.34
N VAL A 54 6.09 -1.31 -14.42
CA VAL A 54 4.63 -1.18 -14.38
C VAL A 54 4.00 -2.54 -14.15
N LEU A 55 3.22 -2.68 -13.07
CA LEU A 55 2.46 -3.89 -12.75
C LEU A 55 1.04 -3.86 -13.33
N GLY A 56 0.44 -2.67 -13.41
CA GLY A 56 -0.91 -2.50 -13.93
C GLY A 56 -1.21 -1.07 -14.34
N LYS A 57 -2.17 -0.93 -15.26
CA LYS A 57 -2.77 0.35 -15.68
C LYS A 57 -4.29 0.19 -15.62
N GLY A 58 -4.99 1.18 -15.08
CA GLY A 58 -6.45 1.22 -15.02
C GLY A 58 -6.95 2.66 -15.17
N SER A 59 -8.28 2.84 -15.11
CA SER A 59 -8.94 4.16 -15.18
C SER A 59 -8.36 5.13 -14.17
N PHE A 60 -8.28 4.70 -12.91
CA PHE A 60 -7.82 5.54 -11.80
C PHE A 60 -6.32 5.87 -11.82
N GLY A 61 -5.52 5.10 -12.57
CA GLY A 61 -4.09 5.37 -12.69
C GLY A 61 -3.24 4.13 -12.92
N LYS A 62 -2.12 4.06 -12.19
CA LYS A 62 -1.03 3.12 -12.51
C LYS A 62 -0.50 2.46 -11.24
N VAL A 63 -0.22 1.17 -11.32
CA VAL A 63 0.50 0.42 -10.28
C VAL A 63 1.91 0.14 -10.76
N ILE A 64 2.91 0.52 -9.97
CA ILE A 64 4.32 0.44 -10.30
C ILE A 64 5.04 -0.33 -9.19
N LEU A 65 5.83 -1.35 -9.55
CA LEU A 65 6.80 -1.95 -8.65
C LEU A 65 7.89 -0.93 -8.34
N VAL A 66 8.12 -0.68 -7.06
CA VAL A 66 9.13 0.25 -6.58
C VAL A 66 10.03 -0.41 -5.56
N GLU A 67 11.30 0.00 -5.56
CA GLU A 67 12.24 -0.35 -4.50
C GLU A 67 12.38 0.83 -3.54
N LEU A 68 12.33 0.56 -2.23
CA LEU A 68 12.73 1.53 -1.21
C LEU A 68 14.25 1.64 -1.20
N LYS A 69 14.76 2.83 -1.56
CA LYS A 69 16.20 3.06 -1.74
C LYS A 69 17.00 2.70 -0.48
N GLY A 70 18.02 1.86 -0.66
CA GLY A 70 18.94 1.45 0.40
C GLY A 70 18.37 0.43 1.39
N LYS A 71 17.22 -0.18 1.10
CA LYS A 71 16.59 -1.20 1.95
C LYS A 71 16.42 -2.56 1.27
N ASN A 72 16.55 -2.64 -0.06
CA ASN A 72 16.26 -3.85 -0.84
C ASN A 72 14.84 -4.40 -0.54
N GLU A 73 13.89 -3.48 -0.29
CA GLU A 73 12.50 -3.79 -0.02
C GLU A 73 11.63 -3.28 -1.17
N PHE A 74 10.73 -4.13 -1.64
CA PHE A 74 9.90 -3.87 -2.82
C PHE A 74 8.44 -3.70 -2.44
N TYR A 75 7.76 -2.78 -3.13
CA TYR A 75 6.36 -2.44 -2.89
C TYR A 75 5.62 -2.24 -4.20
N ALA A 76 4.31 -2.49 -4.18
CA ALA A 76 3.42 -2.05 -5.24
C ALA A 76 2.94 -0.62 -4.92
N MET A 77 3.35 0.35 -5.74
CA MET A 77 2.93 1.73 -5.62
C MET A 77 1.76 2.02 -6.55
N LYS A 78 0.56 2.20 -6.00
CA LYS A 78 -0.63 2.67 -6.72
C LYS A 78 -0.57 4.20 -6.78
N CYS A 79 -0.44 4.76 -7.99
CA CYS A 79 -0.45 6.19 -8.25
C CYS A 79 -1.77 6.59 -8.93
N LEU A 80 -2.62 7.27 -8.18
CA LEU A 80 -3.88 7.82 -8.66
C LEU A 80 -3.70 9.25 -9.16
N LYS A 81 -4.40 9.64 -10.24
CA LYS A 81 -4.39 11.04 -10.70
C LYS A 81 -5.55 11.82 -10.07
N LYS A 82 -5.28 13.02 -9.55
CA LYS A 82 -6.29 13.82 -8.84
C LYS A 82 -7.36 14.40 -9.77
N ASP A 83 -7.00 14.75 -10.99
CA ASP A 83 -7.94 15.20 -12.03
C ASP A 83 -9.02 14.14 -12.28
N VAL A 84 -8.63 12.90 -12.55
CA VAL A 84 -9.55 11.78 -12.79
C VAL A 84 -10.42 11.51 -11.56
N ILE A 85 -9.85 11.51 -10.34
CA ILE A 85 -10.63 11.31 -9.12
C ILE A 85 -11.72 12.38 -8.96
N LEU A 86 -11.40 13.64 -9.28
CA LEU A 86 -12.33 14.75 -9.16
C LEU A 86 -13.38 14.74 -10.27
N GLU A 87 -12.99 14.44 -11.51
CA GLU A 87 -13.88 14.32 -12.66
C GLU A 87 -14.91 13.21 -12.48
N ASP A 88 -14.51 12.08 -11.89
CA ASP A 88 -15.37 10.91 -11.65
C ASP A 88 -16.10 10.96 -10.27
N ASP A 89 -15.93 12.03 -9.48
CA ASP A 89 -16.46 12.19 -8.10
C ASP A 89 -16.06 11.07 -7.11
N ASP A 90 -14.91 10.43 -7.33
CA ASP A 90 -14.42 9.27 -6.56
C ASP A 90 -13.57 9.64 -5.34
N THR A 91 -13.77 10.84 -4.80
CA THR A 91 -13.00 11.38 -3.67
C THR A 91 -13.19 10.55 -2.40
N GLU A 92 -14.43 10.24 -2.04
CA GLU A 92 -14.76 9.41 -0.88
C GLU A 92 -14.32 7.95 -1.07
N CYS A 93 -14.50 7.39 -2.27
CA CYS A 93 -14.00 6.06 -2.63
C CYS A 93 -12.48 5.95 -2.39
N THR A 94 -11.74 6.98 -2.80
CA THR A 94 -10.28 7.09 -2.62
C THR A 94 -9.89 7.15 -1.12
N TYR A 95 -10.69 7.83 -0.29
CA TYR A 95 -10.45 7.91 1.16
C TYR A 95 -10.80 6.60 1.87
N ILE A 96 -11.91 5.97 1.50
CA ILE A 96 -12.35 4.67 2.02
C ILE A 96 -11.32 3.60 1.68
N GLU A 97 -10.82 3.54 0.44
CA GLU A 97 -9.77 2.59 0.04
C GLU A 97 -8.56 2.69 0.98
N ARG A 98 -8.08 3.92 1.22
CA ARG A 98 -6.96 4.15 2.14
C ARG A 98 -7.28 3.67 3.56
N ARG A 99 -8.47 3.97 4.08
CA ARG A 99 -8.88 3.55 5.42
C ARG A 99 -8.94 2.03 5.54
N VAL A 100 -9.50 1.35 4.54
CA VAL A 100 -9.55 -0.12 4.49
C VAL A 100 -8.13 -0.70 4.50
N LEU A 101 -7.20 -0.16 3.70
CA LEU A 101 -5.80 -0.61 3.68
C LEU A 101 -5.07 -0.40 5.01
N ILE A 102 -5.42 0.64 5.78
CA ILE A 102 -4.88 0.86 7.15
C ILE A 102 -5.40 -0.24 8.10
N LEU A 103 -6.70 -0.50 8.07
CA LEU A 103 -7.35 -1.49 8.94
C LEU A 103 -6.94 -2.93 8.57
N ALA A 104 -6.66 -3.18 7.29
CA ALA A 104 -6.24 -4.48 6.76
C ALA A 104 -4.86 -4.94 7.25
N SER A 105 -4.09 -4.09 7.91
CA SER A 105 -2.72 -4.38 8.39
C SER A 105 -2.58 -5.64 9.27
N GLN A 106 -3.68 -6.10 9.89
CA GLN A 106 -3.68 -7.30 10.74
C GLN A 106 -4.17 -8.56 10.02
N CYS A 107 -4.68 -8.43 8.79
CA CYS A 107 -5.14 -9.55 7.99
C CYS A 107 -4.00 -10.01 7.07
N PRO A 108 -3.50 -11.26 7.21
CA PRO A 108 -2.42 -11.77 6.36
C PRO A 108 -2.82 -11.99 4.89
N PHE A 109 -4.12 -11.93 4.58
CA PHE A 109 -4.65 -12.15 3.22
C PHE A 109 -5.00 -10.86 2.48
N LEU A 110 -4.83 -9.71 3.13
CA LEU A 110 -5.04 -8.40 2.52
C LEU A 110 -3.71 -7.68 2.39
N CYS A 111 -3.55 -6.94 1.29
CA CYS A 111 -2.41 -6.06 1.10
C CYS A 111 -2.32 -5.05 2.25
N GLN A 112 -1.13 -4.87 2.79
CA GLN A 112 -0.91 -4.00 3.94
C GLN A 112 -0.38 -2.66 3.46
N LEU A 113 -0.99 -1.56 3.95
CA LEU A 113 -0.47 -0.22 3.67
C LEU A 113 0.90 -0.03 4.33
N PHE A 114 1.93 0.22 3.53
CA PHE A 114 3.25 0.61 4.01
C PHE A 114 3.36 2.12 4.17
N CYS A 115 2.96 2.87 3.15
CA CYS A 115 2.98 4.33 3.20
C CYS A 115 1.89 4.92 2.30
N SER A 116 1.53 6.17 2.57
CA SER A 116 0.70 6.97 1.68
C SER A 116 1.19 8.41 1.69
N PHE A 117 1.24 9.01 0.51
CA PHE A 117 1.63 10.41 0.34
C PHE A 117 0.95 10.99 -0.90
N GLN A 118 0.98 12.30 -1.01
CA GLN A 118 0.41 13.01 -2.15
C GLN A 118 1.37 14.04 -2.69
N THR A 119 1.23 14.33 -3.98
CA THR A 119 1.82 15.49 -4.65
C THR A 119 0.69 16.42 -5.11
N ASN A 120 1.03 17.51 -5.78
CA ASN A 120 0.04 18.44 -6.33
C ASN A 120 -0.93 17.74 -7.31
N VAL A 121 -0.45 16.72 -8.03
CA VAL A 121 -1.19 16.08 -9.13
C VAL A 121 -1.64 14.65 -8.84
N ARG A 122 -1.06 13.97 -7.84
CA ARG A 122 -1.29 12.54 -7.61
C ARG A 122 -1.45 12.21 -6.14
N ILE A 123 -2.22 11.16 -5.87
CA ILE A 123 -2.26 10.45 -4.58
C ILE A 123 -1.52 9.12 -4.78
N SER A 124 -0.72 8.68 -3.81
CA SER A 124 0.05 7.44 -3.92
C SER A 124 -0.03 6.60 -2.65
N TYR A 125 -0.22 5.29 -2.83
CA TYR A 125 -0.19 4.27 -1.78
C TYR A 125 0.90 3.27 -2.10
N GLY A 126 1.76 2.96 -1.13
CA GLY A 126 2.66 1.82 -1.20
C GLY A 126 2.10 0.68 -0.37
N THR A 127 1.94 -0.50 -0.97
CA THR A 127 1.52 -1.72 -0.27
C THR A 127 2.55 -2.83 -0.42
N ARG A 128 2.59 -3.71 0.58
CA ARG A 128 3.35 -4.97 0.55
C ARG A 128 2.44 -6.14 0.21
#